data_AF-A0A1E4SRZ4-F1
#
_entry.id   AF-A0A1E4SRZ4-F1
#
_cell.length_a   1.000
_cell.length_b   1.000
_cell.length_c   1.000
_cell.angle_alpha   90.00
_cell.angle_beta   90.00
_cell.angle_gamma   90.00
#
_symmetry.space_group_name_H-M   'P 1'
#
loop_
_entity.id
_entity.type
_entity.pdbx_description
1 polymer ?
#
loop_
_entity_poly.entity_id
_entity_poly.type
_entity_poly.pdbx_seq_one_letter_code
_entity_poly.pdbx_strand_id
1 'polypeptide(L)'
;RFFNTVDYTNYERKAILHRLSRAWLRYANSVGIQTWLAHGTLLGWFWNGLNLPWDLDLDVQITTTSLLLLARNYNQTLVLDVTDNDINLGVATYLVDVGPAYHHRSRGNGLNTIDARFIDTSTGFYVDITALSHTEKQLRMEMESLRAKYIENQELFSCKNLHFSTWDNLSPLRQTLFEGVKAYVPNAFQHILKREYHHGLYSKQHEKHTYRPVLDLWVPSHICRNDPIGNACHDADTLLDADHTKQFTTYHRQEMAKIKIENGDFDTFRID
;
A
#
# COMPACT_ATOMS: atom_id res chain seq x y z
N ARG A 1 -5.82 -3.15 -23.31
CA ARG A 1 -4.44 -2.93 -22.83
C ARG A 1 -3.70 -4.26 -22.93
N PHE A 2 -2.45 -4.23 -23.39
CA PHE A 2 -1.69 -5.37 -23.92
C PHE A 2 -0.91 -6.13 -22.84
N PHE A 3 -1.59 -6.76 -21.90
CA PHE A 3 -0.92 -7.64 -20.94
C PHE A 3 -1.39 -9.06 -21.17
N ASN A 4 -0.44 -9.97 -21.39
CA ASN A 4 -0.74 -11.38 -21.60
C ASN A 4 -1.39 -11.93 -20.32
N THR A 5 -2.57 -12.52 -20.44
CA THR A 5 -3.21 -13.25 -19.36
C THR A 5 -2.44 -14.54 -19.12
N VAL A 6 -1.37 -14.45 -18.34
CA VAL A 6 -0.62 -15.60 -17.85
C VAL A 6 -1.15 -15.93 -16.46
N ASP A 7 -1.53 -17.19 -16.23
CA ASP A 7 -1.87 -17.66 -14.89
C ASP A 7 -0.58 -17.76 -14.07
N TYR A 8 -0.39 -16.82 -13.14
CA TYR A 8 0.75 -16.83 -12.22
C TYR A 8 0.46 -17.70 -11.00
N THR A 9 1.44 -18.51 -10.60
CA THR A 9 1.41 -19.20 -9.31
C THR A 9 1.41 -18.19 -8.16
N ASN A 10 0.99 -18.62 -6.96
CA ASN A 10 1.04 -17.75 -5.78
C ASN A 10 2.46 -17.25 -5.47
N TYR A 11 3.47 -18.09 -5.72
CA TYR A 11 4.87 -17.72 -5.53
C TYR A 11 5.32 -16.64 -6.51
N GLU A 12 5.06 -16.84 -7.82
CA GLU A 12 5.38 -15.84 -8.84
C GLU A 12 4.66 -14.52 -8.59
N ARG A 13 3.37 -14.57 -8.24
CA ARG A 13 2.60 -13.37 -7.91
C ARG A 13 3.23 -12.59 -6.76
N LYS A 14 3.58 -13.26 -5.66
CA LYS A 14 4.25 -12.64 -4.52
C LYS A 14 5.58 -12.01 -4.91
N ALA A 15 6.39 -12.70 -5.72
CA ALA A 15 7.68 -12.20 -6.19
C ALA A 15 7.51 -10.96 -7.11
N ILE A 16 6.53 -10.98 -8.02
CA ILE A 16 6.19 -9.86 -8.90
C ILE A 16 5.76 -8.66 -8.07
N LEU A 17 4.82 -8.84 -7.12
CA LEU A 17 4.35 -7.78 -6.24
C LEU A 17 5.50 -7.23 -5.39
N HIS A 18 6.31 -8.08 -4.76
CA HIS A 18 7.50 -7.66 -4.00
C HIS A 18 8.42 -6.74 -4.83
N ARG A 19 8.72 -7.13 -6.07
CA ARG A 19 9.54 -6.32 -6.99
C ARG A 19 8.84 -5.01 -7.36
N LEU A 20 7.56 -5.07 -7.72
CA LEU A 20 6.75 -3.90 -8.10
C LEU A 20 6.67 -2.87 -6.96
N SER A 21 6.44 -3.31 -5.73
CA SER A 21 6.41 -2.47 -4.53
C SER A 21 7.72 -1.71 -4.34
N ARG A 22 8.84 -2.42 -4.43
CA ARG A 22 10.19 -1.85 -4.28
C ARG A 22 10.49 -0.85 -5.40
N ALA A 23 10.16 -1.19 -6.64
CA ALA A 23 10.37 -0.34 -7.80
C ALA A 23 9.58 0.98 -7.68
N TRP A 24 8.28 0.91 -7.34
CA TRP A 24 7.45 2.10 -7.14
C TRP A 24 8.01 3.00 -6.04
N LEU A 25 8.32 2.44 -4.86
CA LEU A 25 8.81 3.22 -3.72
C LEU A 25 10.15 3.92 -4.02
N ARG A 26 11.09 3.21 -4.66
CA ARG A 26 12.36 3.81 -5.11
C ARG A 26 12.14 4.90 -6.14
N TYR A 27 11.32 4.62 -7.15
CA TYR A 27 11.00 5.58 -8.20
C TYR A 27 10.39 6.85 -7.61
N ALA A 28 9.33 6.71 -6.80
CA ALA A 28 8.65 7.82 -6.15
C ALA A 28 9.63 8.67 -5.32
N ASN A 29 10.49 8.03 -4.51
CA ASN A 29 11.51 8.74 -3.75
C ASN A 29 12.53 9.47 -4.65
N SER A 30 12.95 8.86 -5.76
CA SER A 30 13.94 9.45 -6.67
C SER A 30 13.44 10.70 -7.40
N VAL A 31 12.15 10.75 -7.72
CA VAL A 31 11.53 11.87 -8.46
C VAL A 31 10.78 12.85 -7.55
N GLY A 32 10.86 12.69 -6.22
CA GLY A 32 10.26 13.59 -5.24
C GLY A 32 8.73 13.49 -5.12
N ILE A 33 8.16 12.32 -5.39
CA ILE A 33 6.74 12.05 -5.23
C ILE A 33 6.44 11.76 -3.77
N GLN A 34 5.60 12.60 -3.16
CA GLN A 34 5.12 12.42 -1.79
C GLN A 34 4.02 11.36 -1.79
N THR A 35 4.40 10.12 -1.48
CA THR A 35 3.52 8.95 -1.47
C THR A 35 3.53 8.23 -0.12
N TRP A 36 2.41 7.61 0.24
CA TRP A 36 2.29 6.72 1.40
C TRP A 36 1.39 5.52 1.09
N LEU A 37 1.56 4.45 1.87
CA LEU A 37 0.78 3.22 1.73
C LEU A 37 -0.67 3.47 2.15
N ALA A 38 -1.63 2.89 1.41
CA ALA A 38 -3.05 2.99 1.70
C ALA A 38 -3.74 1.62 1.63
N HIS A 39 -4.99 1.54 2.10
CA HIS A 39 -5.90 0.40 1.91
C HIS A 39 -5.25 -0.97 2.20
N GLY A 40 -5.31 -1.91 1.26
CA GLY A 40 -4.80 -3.28 1.43
C GLY A 40 -3.30 -3.33 1.69
N THR A 41 -2.55 -2.47 0.99
CA THR A 41 -1.09 -2.34 1.17
C THR A 41 -0.72 -1.83 2.56
N LEU A 42 -1.47 -0.85 3.10
CA LEU A 42 -1.27 -0.37 4.47
C LEU A 42 -1.61 -1.46 5.51
N LEU A 43 -2.63 -2.28 5.24
CA LEU A 43 -2.99 -3.40 6.11
C LEU A 43 -1.90 -4.48 6.09
N GLY A 44 -1.36 -4.83 4.92
CA GLY A 44 -0.23 -5.76 4.80
C GLY A 44 0.99 -5.25 5.57
N TRP A 45 1.33 -3.97 5.39
CA TRP A 45 2.37 -3.31 6.17
C TRP A 45 2.14 -3.48 7.67
N PHE A 46 0.93 -3.22 8.19
CA PHE A 46 0.65 -3.31 9.63
C PHE A 46 0.95 -4.69 10.24
N TRP A 47 0.75 -5.77 9.49
CA TRP A 47 0.92 -7.13 10.00
C TRP A 47 2.38 -7.55 10.04
N ASN A 48 3.09 -7.43 8.91
CA ASN A 48 4.45 -7.95 8.80
C ASN A 48 5.35 -7.15 7.85
N GLY A 49 4.91 -5.96 7.41
CA GLY A 49 5.71 -5.13 6.49
C GLY A 49 5.75 -5.63 5.05
N LEU A 50 4.85 -6.56 4.65
CA LEU A 50 4.78 -7.17 3.33
C LEU A 50 3.38 -7.00 2.69
N ASN A 51 3.28 -7.28 1.39
CA ASN A 51 1.99 -7.37 0.71
C ASN A 51 1.12 -8.51 1.27
N LEU A 52 -0.20 -8.33 1.25
CA LEU A 52 -1.13 -9.41 1.58
C LEU A 52 -1.08 -10.49 0.48
N PRO A 53 -0.97 -11.79 0.83
CA PRO A 53 -0.78 -12.86 -0.17
C PRO A 53 -1.88 -12.99 -1.23
N TRP A 54 -3.09 -12.55 -0.93
CA TRP A 54 -4.26 -12.62 -1.80
C TRP A 54 -4.51 -11.31 -2.57
N ASP A 55 -3.80 -10.23 -2.24
CA ASP A 55 -3.91 -8.99 -2.99
C ASP A 55 -3.30 -9.15 -4.39
N LEU A 56 -3.87 -8.42 -5.35
CA LEU A 56 -3.46 -8.46 -6.76
C LEU A 56 -2.84 -7.15 -7.22
N ASP A 57 -2.97 -6.09 -6.44
CA ASP A 57 -2.44 -4.76 -6.69
C ASP A 57 -1.84 -4.15 -5.43
N LEU A 58 -1.27 -2.96 -5.61
CA LEU A 58 -0.82 -2.11 -4.53
C LEU A 58 -1.61 -0.82 -4.51
N ASP A 59 -2.10 -0.44 -3.34
CA ASP A 59 -2.77 0.82 -3.10
C ASP A 59 -1.82 1.83 -2.46
N VAL A 60 -1.61 2.94 -3.15
CA VAL A 60 -0.90 4.08 -2.58
C VAL A 60 -1.71 5.36 -2.75
N GLN A 61 -1.43 6.28 -1.85
CA GLN A 61 -1.93 7.64 -1.96
C GLN A 61 -0.77 8.61 -2.17
N ILE A 62 -1.07 9.70 -2.87
CA ILE A 62 -0.13 10.79 -3.14
C ILE A 62 -0.77 12.16 -2.93
N THR A 63 0.06 13.20 -2.81
CA THR A 63 -0.46 14.58 -2.86
C THR A 63 -0.94 14.96 -4.26
N THR A 64 -1.87 15.92 -4.33
CA THR A 64 -2.32 16.48 -5.62
C THR A 64 -1.15 17.12 -6.39
N THR A 65 -0.21 17.76 -5.69
CA THR A 65 1.03 18.29 -6.29
C THR A 65 1.87 17.19 -6.94
N SER A 66 2.02 16.05 -6.26
CA SER A 66 2.73 14.89 -6.81
C SER A 66 2.01 14.30 -8.03
N LEU A 67 0.68 14.26 -8.02
CA LEU A 67 -0.10 13.82 -9.19
C LEU A 67 0.12 14.74 -10.40
N LEU A 68 0.17 16.06 -10.17
CA LEU A 68 0.48 17.03 -11.23
C LEU A 68 1.90 16.86 -11.76
N LEU A 69 2.87 16.52 -10.89
CA LEU A 69 4.24 16.20 -11.30
C LEU A 69 4.27 14.96 -12.20
N LEU A 70 3.60 13.87 -11.80
CA LEU A 70 3.45 12.67 -12.63
C LEU A 70 2.82 12.99 -13.98
N ALA A 71 1.69 13.69 -13.98
CA ALA A 71 0.94 13.98 -15.20
C ALA A 71 1.75 14.81 -16.20
N ARG A 72 2.50 15.81 -15.73
CA ARG A 72 3.25 16.73 -16.58
C ARG A 72 4.55 16.15 -17.12
N ASN A 73 5.29 15.42 -16.27
CA ASN A 73 6.67 15.06 -16.57
C ASN A 73 6.85 13.58 -16.91
N TYR A 74 5.94 12.71 -16.45
CA TYR A 74 6.16 11.27 -16.44
C TYR A 74 5.02 10.45 -17.05
N ASN A 75 3.88 11.06 -17.42
CA ASN A 75 2.78 10.32 -18.04
C ASN A 75 3.21 9.67 -19.37
N GLN A 76 2.88 8.40 -19.55
CA GLN A 76 3.26 7.56 -20.69
C GLN A 76 4.78 7.39 -20.85
N THR A 77 5.54 7.48 -19.76
CA THR A 77 6.98 7.16 -19.75
C THR A 77 7.24 5.76 -19.21
N LEU A 78 8.38 5.19 -19.60
CA LEU A 78 8.87 3.92 -19.07
C LEU A 78 9.95 4.17 -18.02
N VAL A 79 9.78 3.53 -16.87
CA VAL A 79 10.75 3.49 -15.78
C VAL A 79 11.48 2.15 -15.84
N LEU A 80 12.80 2.20 -15.84
CA LEU A 80 13.67 1.03 -15.83
C LEU A 80 14.24 0.85 -14.42
N ASP A 81 13.90 -0.26 -13.76
CA ASP A 81 14.55 -0.63 -12.50
C ASP A 81 15.71 -1.59 -12.78
N VAL A 82 16.94 -1.12 -12.49
CA VAL A 82 18.20 -1.85 -12.69
C VAL A 82 18.86 -2.25 -11.36
N THR A 83 18.12 -2.19 -10.25
CA THR A 83 18.67 -2.38 -8.90
C THR A 83 18.72 -3.84 -8.44
N ASP A 84 18.01 -4.75 -9.10
CA ASP A 84 18.11 -6.18 -8.80
C ASP A 84 19.38 -6.74 -9.47
N ASN A 85 20.34 -7.15 -8.64
CA ASN A 85 21.62 -7.73 -9.07
C ASN A 85 21.52 -9.17 -9.58
N ASP A 86 20.34 -9.80 -9.47
CA ASP A 86 20.11 -11.13 -10.01
C ASP A 86 19.94 -11.03 -11.53
N ILE A 87 21.05 -11.21 -12.24
CA ILE A 87 21.17 -11.21 -13.72
C ILE A 87 20.08 -12.09 -14.41
N ASN A 88 19.50 -13.05 -13.69
CA ASN A 88 18.47 -13.96 -14.19
C ASN A 88 17.04 -13.39 -14.19
N LEU A 89 16.76 -12.28 -13.49
CA LEU A 89 15.42 -11.68 -13.38
C LEU A 89 15.15 -10.55 -14.39
N GLY A 90 16.19 -10.10 -15.10
CA GLY A 90 16.10 -9.07 -16.14
C GLY A 90 15.84 -7.66 -15.61
N VAL A 91 16.06 -6.65 -16.47
CA VAL A 91 15.68 -5.25 -16.18
C VAL A 91 14.16 -5.17 -16.20
N ALA A 92 13.55 -4.77 -15.08
CA ALA A 92 12.10 -4.62 -15.00
C ALA A 92 11.68 -3.26 -15.55
N THR A 93 10.67 -3.28 -16.42
CA THR A 93 10.17 -2.09 -17.13
C THR A 93 8.75 -1.77 -16.70
N TYR A 94 8.52 -0.52 -16.27
CA TYR A 94 7.26 -0.08 -15.71
C TYR A 94 6.69 1.12 -16.46
N LEU A 95 5.42 1.07 -16.83
CA LEU A 95 4.71 2.18 -17.46
C LEU A 95 4.05 3.07 -16.39
N VAL A 96 4.36 4.36 -16.43
CA VAL A 96 3.61 5.38 -15.68
C VAL A 96 2.43 5.83 -16.53
N ASP A 97 1.23 5.58 -16.05
CA ASP A 97 -0.01 5.86 -16.77
C ASP A 97 -0.94 6.73 -15.93
N VAL A 98 -1.12 7.99 -16.32
CA VAL A 98 -2.00 8.93 -15.61
C VAL A 98 -3.34 9.03 -16.34
N GLY A 99 -4.42 8.74 -15.62
CA GLY A 99 -5.77 8.72 -16.18
C GLY A 99 -6.22 10.10 -16.64
N PRO A 100 -6.97 10.23 -17.75
CA PRO A 100 -7.34 11.53 -18.32
C PRO A 100 -8.26 12.35 -17.41
N ALA A 101 -8.97 11.70 -16.49
CA ALA A 101 -9.87 12.33 -15.52
C ALA A 101 -9.17 12.71 -14.20
N TYR A 102 -7.83 12.77 -14.16
CA TYR A 102 -7.08 13.10 -12.94
C TYR A 102 -7.43 14.49 -12.36
N HIS A 103 -7.86 15.41 -13.23
CA HIS A 103 -8.35 16.74 -12.85
C HIS A 103 -9.74 16.71 -12.18
N HIS A 104 -10.57 15.72 -12.51
CA HIS A 104 -11.94 15.62 -12.00
C HIS A 104 -11.92 14.93 -10.64
N ARG A 105 -12.30 15.64 -9.59
CA ARG A 105 -12.29 15.13 -8.21
C ARG A 105 -13.62 14.53 -7.76
N SER A 106 -14.67 14.64 -8.58
CA SER A 106 -15.97 14.02 -8.31
C SER A 106 -15.97 12.53 -8.67
N ARG A 107 -16.75 11.73 -7.93
CA ARG A 107 -16.85 10.27 -8.08
C ARG A 107 -17.41 9.84 -9.46
N GLY A 108 -18.03 10.76 -10.22
CA GLY A 108 -18.65 10.46 -11.51
C GLY A 108 -19.61 9.28 -11.41
N ASN A 109 -19.45 8.28 -12.29
CA ASN A 109 -20.19 7.01 -12.30
C ASN A 109 -19.51 5.88 -11.48
N GLY A 110 -18.50 6.19 -10.67
CA GLY A 110 -17.75 5.21 -9.87
C GLY A 110 -16.67 4.43 -10.61
N LEU A 111 -16.48 4.64 -11.93
CA LEU A 111 -15.48 3.95 -12.74
C LEU A 111 -14.12 4.68 -12.81
N ASN A 112 -14.03 5.89 -12.25
CA ASN A 112 -12.87 6.80 -12.41
C ASN A 112 -12.25 7.18 -11.05
N THR A 113 -12.09 6.21 -10.16
CA THR A 113 -11.52 6.46 -8.83
C THR A 113 -9.99 6.57 -8.86
N ILE A 114 -9.32 5.75 -9.67
CA ILE A 114 -7.86 5.71 -9.74
C ILE A 114 -7.35 6.87 -10.60
N ASP A 115 -6.36 7.60 -10.08
CA ASP A 115 -5.78 8.77 -10.75
C ASP A 115 -4.63 8.38 -11.68
N ALA A 116 -3.79 7.44 -11.27
CA ALA A 116 -2.68 6.95 -12.06
C ALA A 116 -2.35 5.48 -11.72
N ARG A 117 -1.57 4.85 -12.59
CA ARG A 117 -1.02 3.51 -12.37
C ARG A 117 0.46 3.46 -12.67
N PHE A 118 1.17 2.65 -11.90
CA PHE A 118 2.53 2.22 -12.20
C PHE A 118 2.48 0.73 -12.55
N ILE A 119 2.68 0.39 -13.81
CA ILE A 119 2.31 -0.92 -14.36
C ILE A 119 3.56 -1.69 -14.78
N ASP A 120 3.78 -2.89 -14.25
CA ASP A 120 4.77 -3.83 -14.77
C ASP A 120 4.37 -4.23 -16.19
N THR A 121 5.19 -3.85 -17.16
CA THR A 121 4.88 -4.05 -18.58
C THR A 121 4.97 -5.51 -19.02
N SER A 122 5.67 -6.35 -18.26
CA SER A 122 5.83 -7.78 -18.56
C SER A 122 4.67 -8.61 -18.04
N THR A 123 4.08 -8.24 -16.90
CA THR A 123 3.09 -9.04 -16.20
C THR A 123 1.70 -8.40 -16.13
N GLY A 124 1.62 -7.07 -16.28
CA GLY A 124 0.38 -6.31 -16.14
C GLY A 124 -0.02 -6.01 -14.70
N PHE A 125 0.72 -6.47 -13.69
CA PHE A 125 0.52 -6.07 -12.29
C PHE A 125 0.78 -4.58 -12.12
N TYR A 126 0.06 -3.94 -11.21
CA TYR A 126 0.11 -2.48 -11.08
C TYR A 126 -0.01 -1.99 -9.63
N VAL A 127 0.52 -0.78 -9.44
CA VAL A 127 0.22 0.06 -8.28
C VAL A 127 -0.90 1.03 -8.67
N ASP A 128 -2.02 0.97 -7.97
CA ASP A 128 -3.11 1.93 -8.04
C ASP A 128 -2.76 3.16 -7.20
N ILE A 129 -2.68 4.31 -7.87
CA ILE A 129 -2.26 5.58 -7.29
C ILE A 129 -3.49 6.50 -7.22
N THR A 130 -3.83 6.93 -6.01
CA THR A 130 -4.92 7.87 -5.77
C THR A 130 -4.41 9.16 -5.13
N ALA A 131 -4.75 10.31 -5.70
CA ALA A 131 -4.40 11.56 -5.04
C ALA A 131 -5.39 11.87 -3.93
N LEU A 132 -4.90 12.40 -2.81
CA LEU A 132 -5.74 13.13 -1.87
C LEU A 132 -5.76 14.61 -2.24
N SER A 133 -6.96 15.18 -2.19
CA SER A 133 -7.23 16.59 -2.43
C SER A 133 -8.09 17.15 -1.31
N HIS A 134 -8.04 18.47 -1.10
CA HIS A 134 -8.95 19.14 -0.18
C HIS A 134 -10.41 18.88 -0.59
N THR A 135 -11.27 18.57 0.36
CA THR A 135 -12.69 18.28 0.10
C THR A 135 -13.42 19.58 -0.21
N GLU A 136 -14.00 19.70 -1.41
CA GLU A 136 -14.79 20.87 -1.82
C GLU A 136 -15.98 21.14 -0.89
N LYS A 137 -16.31 22.42 -0.69
CA LYS A 137 -17.35 22.88 0.24
C LYS A 137 -18.73 22.30 -0.04
N GLN A 138 -19.06 22.04 -1.31
CA GLN A 138 -20.36 21.52 -1.73
C GLN A 138 -20.55 20.04 -1.31
N LEU A 139 -19.50 19.22 -1.46
CA LEU A 139 -19.45 17.86 -0.93
C LEU A 139 -19.49 17.84 0.61
N ARG A 140 -18.99 18.89 1.27
CA ARG A 140 -19.09 19.02 2.74
C ARG A 140 -20.53 19.22 3.22
N MET A 141 -21.37 19.92 2.45
CA MET A 141 -22.77 20.24 2.79
C MET A 141 -23.72 19.06 2.56
N GLU A 142 -23.60 18.32 1.45
CA GLU A 142 -24.39 17.08 1.24
C GLU A 142 -24.14 16.04 2.35
N MET A 143 -22.96 16.10 2.96
CA MET A 143 -22.52 15.20 4.02
C MET A 143 -22.87 15.65 5.44
N GLU A 144 -23.47 16.83 5.62
CA GLU A 144 -23.81 17.38 6.94
C GLU A 144 -24.81 16.46 7.70
N SER A 145 -25.65 15.73 6.95
CA SER A 145 -26.56 14.71 7.46
C SER A 145 -25.86 13.44 7.99
N LEU A 146 -24.65 13.11 7.51
CA LEU A 146 -23.80 12.00 7.98
C LEU A 146 -22.74 12.47 9.00
N ARG A 147 -22.54 13.79 9.13
CA ARG A 147 -21.43 14.44 9.85
C ARG A 147 -21.76 14.99 11.23
N ALA A 148 -22.99 14.89 11.72
CA ALA A 148 -23.38 15.43 13.03
C ALA A 148 -22.59 14.86 14.24
N LYS A 149 -21.63 13.93 14.01
CA LYS A 149 -20.89 13.27 15.09
C LYS A 149 -19.39 13.53 15.12
N TYR A 150 -18.75 14.10 14.09
CA TYR A 150 -17.28 14.06 14.04
C TYR A 150 -16.51 15.38 13.95
N ILE A 151 -16.87 16.42 13.19
CA ILE A 151 -15.94 17.55 13.03
C ILE A 151 -16.66 18.87 12.71
N GLU A 152 -16.91 19.67 13.74
CA GLU A 152 -16.90 21.13 13.60
C GLU A 152 -15.42 21.58 13.60
N ASN A 153 -14.97 22.23 12.52
CA ASN A 153 -13.71 22.99 12.43
C ASN A 153 -12.38 22.30 11.99
N GLN A 154 -12.36 21.11 11.37
CA GLN A 154 -11.12 20.59 10.75
C GLN A 154 -11.16 20.51 9.21
N GLU A 155 -9.98 20.70 8.60
CA GLU A 155 -9.76 20.47 7.17
C GLU A 155 -9.88 18.98 6.84
N LEU A 156 -10.59 18.67 5.75
CA LEU A 156 -10.88 17.31 5.33
C LEU A 156 -10.31 17.11 3.93
N PHE A 157 -9.55 16.04 3.78
CA PHE A 157 -9.01 15.57 2.52
C PHE A 157 -9.78 14.32 2.09
N SER A 158 -10.03 14.17 0.80
CA SER A 158 -10.71 12.98 0.29
C SER A 158 -10.11 12.50 -1.02
N CYS A 159 -10.08 11.17 -1.20
CA CYS A 159 -9.92 10.57 -2.52
C CYS A 159 -11.28 10.53 -3.25
N LYS A 160 -11.28 10.14 -4.54
CA LYS A 160 -12.51 10.06 -5.36
C LYS A 160 -13.52 9.03 -4.87
N ASN A 161 -13.09 8.06 -4.06
CA ASN A 161 -13.95 7.06 -3.43
C ASN A 161 -14.56 7.52 -2.10
N LEU A 162 -14.40 8.80 -1.73
CA LEU A 162 -14.91 9.36 -0.48
C LEU A 162 -14.28 8.69 0.75
N HIS A 163 -13.03 8.23 0.65
CA HIS A 163 -12.22 7.94 1.83
C HIS A 163 -11.71 9.28 2.36
N PHE A 164 -12.23 9.69 3.52
CA PHE A 164 -11.91 10.96 4.14
C PHE A 164 -10.76 10.82 5.11
N SER A 165 -9.86 11.79 5.14
CA SER A 165 -8.83 11.88 6.15
C SER A 165 -8.76 13.30 6.66
N THR A 166 -8.61 13.46 7.96
CA THR A 166 -8.25 14.76 8.55
C THR A 166 -6.75 14.96 8.40
N TRP A 167 -6.32 16.21 8.46
CA TRP A 167 -4.90 16.53 8.46
C TRP A 167 -4.14 15.77 9.57
N ASP A 168 -4.68 15.77 10.79
CA ASP A 168 -4.08 15.11 11.96
C ASP A 168 -3.94 13.58 11.77
N ASN A 169 -4.81 12.97 10.97
CA ASN A 169 -4.75 11.55 10.69
C ASN A 169 -3.63 11.19 9.69
N LEU A 170 -3.27 12.12 8.81
CA LEU A 170 -2.27 11.92 7.76
C LEU A 170 -0.89 12.42 8.18
N SER A 171 -0.82 13.68 8.59
CA SER A 171 0.42 14.43 8.78
C SER A 171 0.85 14.44 10.27
N PRO A 172 2.16 14.42 10.55
CA PRO A 172 3.21 14.08 9.60
C PRO A 172 3.19 12.60 9.22
N LEU A 173 3.60 12.28 7.99
CA LEU A 173 3.82 10.89 7.61
C LEU A 173 4.97 10.30 8.44
N ARG A 174 4.81 9.03 8.81
CA ARG A 174 5.83 8.25 9.49
C ARG A 174 6.65 7.49 8.46
N GLN A 175 7.97 7.69 8.50
CA GLN A 175 8.89 6.88 7.71
C GLN A 175 8.96 5.44 8.26
N THR A 176 8.98 4.46 7.37
CA THR A 176 9.04 3.02 7.70
C THR A 176 9.76 2.24 6.61
N LEU A 177 9.88 0.92 6.76
CA LEU A 177 10.19 0.00 5.66
C LEU A 177 8.95 -0.81 5.25
N PHE A 178 8.82 -1.02 3.94
CA PHE A 178 7.85 -1.94 3.34
C PHE A 178 8.55 -2.72 2.23
N GLU A 179 8.41 -4.05 2.24
CA GLU A 179 9.15 -4.95 1.34
C GLU A 179 10.67 -4.68 1.34
N GLY A 180 11.20 -4.24 2.49
CA GLY A 180 12.62 -3.90 2.68
C GLY A 180 13.07 -2.56 2.08
N VAL A 181 12.17 -1.72 1.57
CA VAL A 181 12.48 -0.40 0.99
C VAL A 181 11.79 0.70 1.80
N LYS A 182 12.43 1.88 1.86
CA LYS A 182 11.89 3.07 2.52
C LYS A 182 10.49 3.40 1.99
N ALA A 183 9.54 3.53 2.90
CA ALA A 183 8.15 3.86 2.64
C ALA A 183 7.64 4.87 3.68
N TYR A 184 6.40 5.31 3.49
CA TYR A 184 5.71 6.21 4.42
C TYR A 184 4.30 5.69 4.71
N VAL A 185 3.83 5.93 5.92
CA VAL A 185 2.46 5.63 6.36
C VAL A 185 1.84 6.82 7.08
N PRO A 186 0.50 6.94 7.08
CA PRO A 186 -0.21 7.99 7.82
C PRO A 186 0.11 7.98 9.32
N ASN A 187 0.14 9.16 9.95
CA ASN A 187 0.39 9.25 11.40
C ASN A 187 -0.57 8.40 12.23
N ALA A 188 -1.87 8.48 11.92
CA ALA A 188 -2.93 7.76 12.60
C ALA A 188 -3.38 6.51 11.81
N PHE A 189 -2.43 5.77 11.24
CA PHE A 189 -2.70 4.58 10.42
C PHE A 189 -3.70 3.59 11.07
N GLN A 190 -3.64 3.39 12.39
CA GLN A 190 -4.57 2.50 13.10
C GLN A 190 -6.02 2.99 13.02
N HIS A 191 -6.26 4.30 13.11
CA HIS A 191 -7.60 4.88 13.00
C HIS A 191 -8.15 4.70 11.59
N ILE A 192 -7.31 4.94 10.57
CA ILE A 192 -7.66 4.73 9.16
C ILE A 192 -8.00 3.26 8.91
N LEU A 193 -7.12 2.34 9.32
CA LEU A 193 -7.33 0.90 9.13
C LEU A 193 -8.54 0.36 9.90
N LYS A 194 -8.83 0.84 11.13
CA LYS A 194 -10.04 0.40 11.87
C LYS A 194 -11.34 0.81 11.19
N ARG A 195 -11.32 1.93 10.46
CA ARG A 195 -12.48 2.40 9.70
C ARG A 195 -12.69 1.58 8.43
N GLU A 196 -11.60 1.22 7.74
CA GLU A 196 -11.66 0.46 6.48
C GLU A 196 -11.82 -1.05 6.73
N TYR A 197 -11.15 -1.57 7.75
CA TYR A 197 -11.08 -2.99 8.12
C TYR A 197 -11.40 -3.15 9.61
N HIS A 198 -12.70 -3.17 9.95
CA HIS A 198 -13.18 -3.20 11.33
C HIS A 198 -12.54 -4.31 12.21
N HIS A 199 -12.26 -5.47 11.61
CA HIS A 199 -11.60 -6.61 12.26
C HIS A 199 -10.14 -6.85 11.82
N GLY A 200 -9.62 -6.03 10.89
CA GLY A 200 -8.37 -6.31 10.17
C GLY A 200 -7.11 -6.24 11.04
N LEU A 201 -7.15 -5.51 12.15
CA LEU A 201 -5.97 -5.33 13.03
C LEU A 201 -5.78 -6.43 14.08
N TYR A 202 -6.76 -7.32 14.25
CA TYR A 202 -6.72 -8.34 15.32
C TYR A 202 -7.20 -9.72 14.87
N SER A 203 -7.98 -9.82 13.80
CA SER A 203 -8.33 -11.12 13.23
C SER A 203 -7.10 -11.77 12.63
N LYS A 204 -6.70 -12.93 13.17
CA LYS A 204 -5.64 -13.78 12.56
C LYS A 204 -6.17 -14.65 11.42
N GLN A 205 -7.41 -14.43 10.98
CA GLN A 205 -8.02 -15.13 9.86
C GLN A 205 -8.64 -14.11 8.92
N HIS A 206 -8.25 -14.16 7.65
CA HIS A 206 -8.77 -13.28 6.61
C HIS A 206 -8.53 -13.91 5.23
N GLU A 207 -9.45 -13.73 4.28
CA GLU A 207 -9.33 -14.23 2.89
C GLU A 207 -8.81 -15.68 2.75
N LYS A 208 -9.31 -16.61 3.58
CA LYS A 208 -8.87 -18.03 3.63
C LYS A 208 -7.40 -18.24 3.98
N HIS A 209 -6.80 -17.28 4.67
CA HIS A 209 -5.46 -17.35 5.23
C HIS A 209 -5.51 -17.22 6.75
N THR A 210 -4.47 -17.73 7.39
CA THR A 210 -4.23 -17.64 8.83
C THR A 210 -2.88 -17.01 9.07
N TYR A 211 -2.87 -15.93 9.85
CA TYR A 211 -1.63 -15.29 10.28
C TYR A 211 -0.96 -16.16 11.35
N ARG A 212 0.27 -16.59 11.07
CA ARG A 212 1.06 -17.49 11.91
C ARG A 212 2.22 -16.72 12.53
N PRO A 213 2.12 -16.30 13.81
CA PRO A 213 3.08 -15.39 14.42
C PRO A 213 4.53 -15.92 14.51
N VAL A 214 4.72 -17.24 14.57
CA VAL A 214 6.08 -17.82 14.61
C VAL A 214 6.78 -17.67 13.26
N LEU A 215 6.02 -17.77 12.16
CA LEU A 215 6.52 -17.57 10.80
C LEU A 215 6.51 -16.09 10.38
N ASP A 216 5.75 -15.25 11.09
CA ASP A 216 5.47 -13.85 10.72
C ASP A 216 4.82 -13.67 9.35
N LEU A 217 3.99 -14.64 8.97
CA LEU A 217 3.39 -14.71 7.64
C LEU A 217 1.89 -15.04 7.68
N TRP A 218 1.20 -14.53 6.69
CA TRP A 218 -0.11 -15.00 6.28
C TRP A 218 0.03 -16.25 5.41
N VAL A 219 -0.50 -17.38 5.89
CA VAL A 219 -0.39 -18.68 5.22
C VAL A 219 -1.80 -19.18 4.87
N PRO A 220 -2.04 -19.75 3.67
CA PRO A 220 -3.34 -20.33 3.33
C PRO A 220 -3.84 -21.28 4.43
N SER A 221 -5.08 -21.12 4.88
CA SER A 221 -5.60 -21.85 6.06
C SER A 221 -5.65 -23.37 5.89
N HIS A 222 -5.61 -23.86 4.65
CA HIS A 222 -5.55 -25.29 4.36
C HIS A 222 -4.13 -25.87 4.56
N ILE A 223 -3.08 -25.05 4.42
CA ILE A 223 -1.69 -25.42 4.71
C ILE A 223 -1.49 -25.33 6.22
N CYS A 224 -0.79 -26.30 6.81
CA CYS A 224 -0.49 -26.34 8.26
C CYS A 224 -1.75 -26.15 9.13
N ARG A 225 -2.89 -26.76 8.75
CA ARG A 225 -4.24 -26.51 9.29
C ARG A 225 -4.35 -26.55 10.82
N ASN A 226 -3.63 -27.46 11.48
CA ASN A 226 -3.70 -27.69 12.93
C ASN A 226 -2.65 -26.89 13.73
N ASP A 227 -1.94 -25.95 13.10
CA ASP A 227 -0.85 -25.19 13.71
C ASP A 227 -1.12 -23.68 13.64
N PRO A 228 -2.10 -23.13 14.37
CA PRO A 228 -2.49 -21.72 14.23
C PRO A 228 -1.37 -20.72 14.54
N ILE A 229 -0.28 -21.16 15.17
CA ILE A 229 0.86 -20.30 15.51
C ILE A 229 2.03 -20.40 14.53
N GLY A 230 2.20 -21.54 13.85
CA GLY A 230 3.26 -21.77 12.86
C GLY A 230 4.53 -22.43 13.41
N ASN A 231 4.50 -23.08 14.57
CA ASN A 231 5.70 -23.68 15.18
C ASN A 231 5.98 -25.14 14.75
N ALA A 232 5.01 -25.78 14.09
CA ALA A 232 5.06 -27.18 13.64
C ALA A 232 4.70 -27.29 12.15
N CYS A 233 4.87 -26.21 11.39
CA CYS A 233 4.61 -26.19 9.97
C CYS A 233 5.79 -26.85 9.22
N HIS A 234 5.48 -27.87 8.41
CA HIS A 234 6.46 -28.63 7.63
C HIS A 234 6.31 -28.44 6.11
N ASP A 235 5.47 -27.48 5.70
CA ASP A 235 5.27 -27.14 4.30
C ASP A 235 6.51 -26.41 3.76
N ALA A 236 7.17 -27.01 2.75
CA ALA A 236 8.45 -26.54 2.25
C ALA A 236 8.37 -25.11 1.67
N ASP A 237 7.32 -24.82 0.89
CA ASP A 237 7.13 -23.50 0.26
C ASP A 237 6.89 -22.43 1.33
N THR A 238 6.08 -22.72 2.35
CA THR A 238 5.83 -21.82 3.47
C THR A 238 7.09 -21.54 4.27
N LEU A 239 7.91 -22.56 4.53
CA LEU A 239 9.17 -22.39 5.26
C LEU A 239 10.19 -21.60 4.45
N LEU A 240 10.23 -21.81 3.14
CA LEU A 240 11.08 -21.06 2.21
C LEU A 240 10.66 -19.58 2.17
N ASP A 241 9.37 -19.29 2.05
CA ASP A 241 8.82 -17.93 2.11
C ASP A 241 9.16 -17.25 3.45
N ALA A 242 9.02 -17.98 4.56
CA ALA A 242 9.40 -17.49 5.89
C ALA A 242 10.89 -17.16 6.00
N ASP A 243 11.77 -17.96 5.40
CA ASP A 243 13.22 -17.73 5.41
C ASP A 243 13.61 -16.50 4.58
N HIS A 244 13.09 -16.39 3.35
CA HIS A 244 13.38 -15.27 2.45
C HIS A 244 12.86 -13.93 2.97
N THR A 245 11.72 -13.93 3.68
CA THR A 245 11.10 -12.71 4.18
C THR A 245 11.55 -12.35 5.61
N LYS A 246 12.24 -13.27 6.31
CA LYS A 246 12.58 -13.16 7.74
C LYS A 246 13.28 -11.85 8.11
N GLN A 247 14.20 -11.39 7.28
CA GLN A 247 14.94 -10.16 7.54
C GLN A 247 14.00 -8.95 7.59
N PHE A 248 13.06 -8.86 6.64
CA PHE A 248 12.11 -7.76 6.53
C PHE A 248 11.09 -7.80 7.67
N THR A 249 10.49 -8.96 7.92
CA THR A 249 9.46 -9.15 8.94
C THR A 249 10.02 -8.92 10.35
N THR A 250 11.24 -9.42 10.63
CA THR A 250 11.93 -9.19 11.91
C THR A 250 12.20 -7.70 12.14
N TYR A 251 12.72 -6.99 11.14
CA TYR A 251 12.95 -5.56 11.25
C TYR A 251 11.65 -4.80 11.49
N HIS A 252 10.62 -5.09 10.69
CA HIS A 252 9.31 -4.46 10.81
C HIS A 252 8.70 -4.67 12.20
N ARG A 253 8.79 -5.89 12.74
CA ARG A 253 8.33 -6.20 14.10
C ARG A 253 9.05 -5.37 15.17
N GLN A 254 10.36 -5.17 15.04
CA GLN A 254 11.13 -4.32 15.95
C GLN A 254 10.70 -2.86 15.84
N GLU A 255 10.45 -2.36 14.63
CA GLU A 255 9.95 -1.01 14.38
C GLU A 255 8.56 -0.81 15.02
N MET A 256 7.63 -1.73 14.78
CA MET A 256 6.28 -1.69 15.37
C MET A 256 6.29 -1.79 16.89
N ALA A 257 7.26 -2.49 17.48
CA ALA A 257 7.45 -2.53 18.93
C ALA A 257 7.87 -1.16 19.48
N LYS A 258 8.74 -0.42 18.78
CA LYS A 258 9.12 0.95 19.15
C LYS A 258 7.94 1.92 19.05
N ILE A 259 7.12 1.81 18.00
CA ILE A 259 5.89 2.62 17.84
C ILE A 259 4.93 2.43 19.02
N LYS A 260 4.86 1.24 19.62
CA LYS A 260 4.03 0.99 20.81
C LYS A 260 4.60 1.58 22.11
N ILE A 261 5.91 1.84 22.16
CA ILE A 261 6.63 2.29 23.36
C ILE A 261 6.80 3.81 23.35
N GLU A 262 7.08 4.41 22.19
CA GLU A 262 7.39 5.83 22.04
C GLU A 262 6.17 6.61 21.52
N ASN A 263 5.55 7.40 22.40
CA ASN A 263 4.62 8.47 22.00
C ASN A 263 5.36 9.67 21.37
N GLY A 264 6.14 9.43 20.31
CA GLY A 264 6.46 10.47 19.32
C GLY A 264 7.87 11.08 19.33
N ASP A 265 8.83 10.39 18.72
CA ASP A 265 9.86 11.09 17.93
C ASP A 265 10.26 10.21 16.73
N PHE A 266 9.81 10.60 15.54
CA PHE A 266 10.12 9.92 14.28
C PHE A 266 10.66 10.94 13.29
N ASP A 267 11.49 10.46 12.35
CA ASP A 267 11.72 11.18 11.10
C ASP A 267 10.37 11.36 10.41
N THR A 268 9.83 12.56 10.55
CA THR A 268 8.48 12.92 10.21
C THR A 268 8.53 13.71 8.91
N PHE A 269 7.86 13.21 7.89
CA PHE A 269 7.71 13.96 6.65
C PHE A 269 6.42 14.76 6.73
N ARG A 270 6.54 16.09 6.81
CA ARG A 270 5.37 16.96 6.69
C ARG A 270 4.90 16.91 5.24
N ILE A 271 3.64 16.51 5.07
CA ILE A 271 2.94 16.74 3.80
C ILE A 271 2.80 18.26 3.67
N ASP A 272 3.04 18.80 2.49
CA ASP A 272 2.81 20.21 2.14
C ASP A 272 1.52 20.35 1.29
#